data_AF-A0A8H9TI37-F1
#
_entry.id   AF-A0A8H9TI37-F1
#
_cell.length_a   1.000
_cell.length_b   1.000
_cell.length_c   1.000
_cell.angle_alpha   90.00
_cell.angle_beta   90.00
_cell.angle_gamma   90.00
#
_symmetry.space_group_name_H-M   'P 1'
#
loop_
_entity.id
_entity.type
_entity.pdbx_description
1 polymer ?
#
loop_
_entity_poly.entity_id
_entity_poly.type
_entity_poly.pdbx_seq_one_letter_code
_entity_poly.pdbx_strand_id
1 'polypeptide(L)'
;MKNFFDIRNGEIFTFLFGDNEYKYSECQILAERIDFNQYVVDAVVKTVDGYYFDLLIVGDGPQSFDNGVLFGHYTVERITEEAARDLADLTNAFSTKA
;
A
#
# COMPACT_ATOMS: atom_id res chain seq x y z
N MET A 1 -3.18 5.78 -12.00
CA MET A 1 -4.37 6.61 -11.73
C MET A 1 -4.37 6.91 -10.23
N LYS A 2 -4.61 8.16 -9.81
CA LYS A 2 -4.73 8.49 -8.39
C LYS A 2 -6.18 8.27 -7.96
N ASN A 3 -6.39 7.41 -6.97
CA ASN A 3 -7.69 7.11 -6.39
C ASN A 3 -7.77 7.72 -5.00
N PHE A 4 -8.87 8.37 -4.67
CA PHE A 4 -9.08 8.95 -3.34
C PHE A 4 -9.69 7.93 -2.39
N PHE A 5 -9.35 8.03 -1.12
CA PHE A 5 -9.96 7.25 -0.05
C PHE A 5 -10.16 8.10 1.19
N ASP A 6 -11.17 7.76 1.96
CA ASP A 6 -11.50 8.32 3.26
C ASP A 6 -12.12 7.19 4.09
N ILE A 7 -11.38 6.70 5.08
CA ILE A 7 -11.77 5.59 5.94
C ILE A 7 -11.87 6.05 7.39
N ARG A 8 -12.88 5.56 8.10
CA ARG A 8 -13.08 5.89 9.52
C ARG A 8 -12.08 5.13 10.39
N ASN A 9 -11.88 5.63 11.61
CA ASN A 9 -11.04 4.94 12.59
C ASN A 9 -11.57 3.51 12.85
N GLY A 10 -10.72 2.51 12.62
CA GLY A 10 -11.06 1.09 12.75
C GLY A 10 -11.60 0.43 11.48
N GLU A 11 -11.79 1.18 10.39
CA GLU A 11 -12.08 0.61 9.07
C GLU A 11 -10.79 0.12 8.40
N ILE A 12 -10.93 -0.90 7.54
CA ILE A 12 -9.81 -1.50 6.80
C ILE A 12 -9.67 -0.75 5.48
N PHE A 13 -8.44 -0.33 5.16
CA PHE A 13 -8.14 0.25 3.86
C PHE A 13 -8.40 -0.77 2.72
N THR A 14 -9.17 -0.35 1.71
CA THR A 14 -9.39 -1.10 0.48
C THR A 14 -8.89 -0.33 -0.73
N PHE A 15 -8.39 -1.05 -1.73
CA PHE A 15 -7.97 -0.47 -3.01
C PHE A 15 -8.68 -1.15 -4.18
N LEU A 16 -8.94 -0.38 -5.23
CA LEU A 16 -9.65 -0.81 -6.43
C LEU A 16 -8.68 -1.01 -7.58
N PHE A 17 -8.82 -2.13 -8.30
CA PHE A 17 -8.16 -2.34 -9.58
C PHE A 17 -9.14 -2.97 -10.59
N GLY A 18 -9.45 -2.21 -11.65
CA GLY A 18 -10.57 -2.54 -12.53
C GLY A 18 -11.89 -2.54 -11.75
N ASP A 19 -12.65 -3.61 -11.86
CA ASP A 19 -13.93 -3.80 -11.15
C ASP A 19 -13.78 -4.54 -9.80
N ASN A 20 -12.54 -4.87 -9.40
CA ASN A 20 -12.28 -5.62 -8.18
C ASN A 20 -11.87 -4.69 -7.02
N GLU A 21 -12.33 -5.05 -5.82
CA GLU A 21 -11.95 -4.41 -4.56
C GLU A 21 -11.13 -5.38 -3.70
N TYR A 22 -10.01 -4.89 -3.18
CA TYR A 22 -9.09 -5.67 -2.37
C TYR A 22 -8.89 -5.01 -1.01
N LYS A 23 -9.00 -5.79 0.06
CA LYS A 23 -8.65 -5.33 1.41
C LYS A 23 -7.16 -5.49 1.64
N TYR A 24 -6.51 -4.40 2.05
CA TYR A 24 -5.08 -4.42 2.30
C TYR A 24 -4.69 -5.43 3.38
N SER A 25 -5.50 -5.56 4.44
CA SER A 25 -5.28 -6.53 5.52
C SER A 25 -5.39 -8.01 5.12
N GLU A 26 -6.00 -8.31 3.97
CA GLU A 26 -6.13 -9.66 3.44
C GLU A 26 -5.01 -9.98 2.44
N CYS A 27 -4.17 -9.01 2.09
CA CYS A 27 -3.05 -9.20 1.19
C CYS A 27 -1.82 -9.73 1.92
N GLN A 28 -1.05 -10.57 1.24
CA GLN A 28 0.30 -10.90 1.67
C GLN A 28 1.23 -9.74 1.33
N ILE A 29 1.82 -9.11 2.34
CA ILE A 29 2.84 -8.06 2.17
C ILE A 29 4.17 -8.73 1.82
N LEU A 30 4.73 -8.40 0.65
CA LEU A 30 6.04 -8.87 0.20
C LEU A 30 7.16 -7.91 0.63
N ALA A 31 6.87 -6.61 0.56
CA ALA A 31 7.69 -5.55 1.12
C ALA A 31 6.80 -4.37 1.47
N GLU A 32 7.16 -3.62 2.51
CA GLU A 32 6.47 -2.40 2.91
C GLU A 32 7.48 -1.42 3.49
N ARG A 33 7.33 -0.16 3.11
CA ARG A 33 8.01 0.98 3.69
C ARG A 33 6.97 1.99 4.12
N ILE A 34 7.00 2.35 5.40
CA ILE A 34 6.11 3.35 5.98
C ILE A 34 6.95 4.56 6.39
N ASP A 35 6.59 5.74 5.90
CA ASP A 35 7.11 7.03 6.36
C ASP A 35 5.96 7.87 6.92
N PHE A 36 5.80 7.82 8.25
CA PHE A 36 4.77 8.59 8.95
C PHE A 36 5.03 10.10 8.96
N ASN A 37 6.27 10.56 8.73
CA ASN A 37 6.54 12.00 8.61
C ASN A 37 6.04 12.54 7.26
N GLN A 38 6.03 11.68 6.24
CA GLN A 38 5.55 12.01 4.90
C GLN A 38 4.12 11.50 4.63
N TYR A 39 3.52 10.75 5.56
CA TYR A 39 2.22 10.09 5.41
C TYR A 39 2.19 9.14 4.21
N VAL A 40 3.29 8.42 3.99
CA VAL A 40 3.44 7.50 2.85
C VAL A 40 3.51 6.05 3.32
N VAL A 41 2.76 5.19 2.65
CA VAL A 41 2.97 3.73 2.67
C VAL A 41 3.26 3.29 1.25
N ASP A 42 4.39 2.63 1.07
CA ASP A 42 4.88 2.09 -0.20
C ASP A 42 5.01 0.58 -0.04
N ALA A 43 4.18 -0.18 -0.74
CA ALA A 43 3.97 -1.59 -0.48
C ALA A 43 3.88 -2.42 -1.76
N VAL A 44 4.59 -3.55 -1.75
CA VAL A 44 4.44 -4.60 -2.75
C VAL A 44 3.62 -5.72 -2.12
N VAL A 45 2.45 -6.00 -2.70
CA VAL A 45 1.49 -6.95 -2.13
C VAL A 45 1.08 -8.04 -3.11
N LYS A 46 0.72 -9.19 -2.56
CA LYS A 46 0.05 -10.27 -3.27
C LYS A 46 -1.37 -10.46 -2.72
N THR A 47 -2.36 -10.40 -3.60
CA THR A 47 -3.77 -10.60 -3.25
C THR A 47 -4.13 -12.08 -3.11
N VAL A 48 -5.27 -12.36 -2.48
CA VAL A 48 -5.77 -13.74 -2.24
C VAL A 48 -6.01 -14.55 -3.51
N ASP A 49 -6.34 -13.87 -4.62
CA ASP A 49 -6.52 -14.43 -5.96
C ASP A 49 -5.19 -14.58 -6.74
N GLY A 50 -4.06 -14.23 -6.13
CA GLY A 50 -2.71 -14.48 -6.64
C GLY A 50 -2.14 -13.39 -7.53
N TYR A 51 -2.79 -12.23 -7.65
CA TYR A 51 -2.21 -11.09 -8.36
C TYR A 51 -1.20 -10.33 -7.49
N TYR A 52 -0.28 -9.63 -8.17
CA TYR A 52 0.78 -8.85 -7.55
C TYR A 52 0.55 -7.38 -7.89
N PHE A 53 0.72 -6.52 -6.89
CA PHE A 53 0.52 -5.09 -7.02
C PHE A 53 1.65 -4.30 -6.38
N ASP A 54 2.03 -3.22 -7.05
CA ASP A 54 2.74 -2.09 -6.48
C ASP A 54 1.72 -1.06 -6.00
N LEU A 55 1.76 -0.71 -4.72
CA LEU A 55 0.76 0.11 -4.05
C LEU A 55 1.45 1.26 -3.30
N LEU A 56 1.15 2.48 -3.72
CA LEU A 56 1.60 3.70 -3.04
C LEU A 56 0.39 4.42 -2.46
N ILE A 57 0.36 4.57 -1.15
CA ILE A 57 -0.66 5.28 -0.38
C ILE A 57 -0.03 6.56 0.17
N VAL A 58 -0.68 7.70 -0.06
CA VAL A 58 -0.23 9.03 0.36
C VAL A 58 -1.37 9.72 1.09
N GLY A 59 -1.13 10.08 2.35
CA GLY A 59 -2.07 10.82 3.17
C GLY A 59 -2.07 12.31 2.89
N ASP A 60 -3.24 12.95 2.99
CA ASP A 60 -3.40 14.39 2.74
C ASP A 60 -3.28 15.27 4.01
N GLY A 61 -2.72 14.74 5.11
CA GLY A 61 -2.47 15.55 6.31
C GLY A 61 -1.99 14.79 7.55
N PRO A 62 -1.69 15.51 8.66
CA PRO A 62 -1.11 14.98 9.89
C PRO A 62 -2.04 14.12 10.74
N GLN A 63 -3.22 13.78 10.24
CA GLN A 63 -4.13 12.81 10.87
C GLN A 63 -3.63 11.38 10.62
N SER A 64 -2.36 11.16 10.95
CA SER A 64 -1.78 9.86 11.21
C SER A 64 -2.05 9.54 12.68
N PHE A 65 -3.00 8.65 12.95
CA PHE A 65 -3.10 8.01 14.26
C PHE A 65 -2.30 6.70 14.24
N ASP A 66 -2.12 6.11 15.42
CA ASP A 66 -1.24 4.98 15.78
C ASP A 66 -1.22 3.76 14.82
N ASN A 67 -2.15 3.67 13.87
CA ASN A 67 -2.34 2.51 12.98
C ASN A 67 -2.33 2.84 11.47
N GLY A 68 -2.03 4.05 11.01
CA GLY A 68 -1.85 4.34 9.57
C GLY A 68 -2.53 5.61 9.02
N VAL A 69 -2.60 5.68 7.69
CA VAL A 69 -3.20 6.79 6.90
C VAL A 69 -4.71 6.58 6.77
N LEU A 70 -5.52 7.54 7.22
CA LEU A 70 -6.99 7.44 7.22
C LEU A 70 -7.67 8.06 5.99
N PHE A 71 -7.05 9.05 5.35
CA PHE A 71 -7.56 9.64 4.12
C PHE A 71 -6.40 10.13 3.25
N GLY A 72 -6.65 10.19 1.96
CA GLY A 72 -5.71 10.71 0.99
C GLY A 72 -5.94 10.10 -0.37
N HIS A 73 -4.84 9.74 -1.02
CA HIS A 73 -4.88 9.09 -2.32
C HIS A 73 -3.94 7.90 -2.40
N TYR A 74 -4.26 6.96 -3.27
CA TYR A 74 -3.37 5.87 -3.61
C TYR A 74 -3.21 5.71 -5.11
N THR A 75 -2.10 5.11 -5.52
CA THR A 75 -1.90 4.56 -6.84
C THR A 75 -1.66 3.07 -6.71
N VAL A 76 -2.26 2.30 -7.61
CA VAL A 76 -2.08 0.86 -7.67
C VAL A 76 -1.74 0.46 -9.09
N GLU A 77 -0.73 -0.38 -9.24
CA GLU A 77 -0.30 -0.94 -10.51
C GLU A 77 -0.18 -2.46 -10.40
N ARG A 78 -0.80 -3.18 -11.33
CA ARG A 78 -0.65 -4.62 -11.42
C ARG A 78 0.70 -4.94 -12.06
N ILE A 79 1.51 -5.72 -11.35
CA ILE A 79 2.86 -6.08 -11.78
C ILE A 79 2.99 -7.60 -11.96
N THR A 80 4.07 -8.04 -12.59
CA THR A 80 4.40 -9.48 -12.69
C THR A 80 4.99 -9.97 -11.37
N GLU A 81 5.01 -11.29 -11.16
CA GLU A 81 5.68 -11.88 -9.99
C GLU A 81 7.18 -11.55 -9.95
N GLU A 82 7.85 -11.54 -11.11
CA GLU A 82 9.27 -11.18 -11.23
C GLU A 82 9.50 -9.72 -10.78
N ALA A 83 8.73 -8.77 -11.31
CA ALA A 83 8.82 -7.37 -10.91
C ALA A 83 8.49 -7.17 -9.42
N ALA A 84 7.53 -7.94 -8.88
CA ALA A 84 7.20 -7.89 -7.46
C ALA A 84 8.36 -8.36 -6.57
N ARG A 85 9.11 -9.38 -7.00
CA ARG A 85 10.31 -9.85 -6.28
C ARG A 85 11.42 -8.79 -6.34
N ASP A 86 11.69 -8.26 -7.52
CA ASP A 86 12.73 -7.24 -7.71
C ASP A 86 12.44 -5.97 -6.89
N LEU A 87 11.19 -5.48 -6.92
CA LEU A 87 10.78 -4.34 -6.12
C LEU A 87 10.81 -4.64 -4.63
N ALA A 88 10.37 -5.82 -4.20
CA ALA A 88 10.42 -6.19 -2.80
C ALA A 88 11.86 -6.26 -2.28
N ASP A 89 12.78 -6.85 -3.06
CA ASP A 89 14.20 -6.90 -2.73
C ASP A 89 14.80 -5.49 -2.64
N LEU A 90 14.45 -4.60 -3.59
CA LEU A 90 14.88 -3.21 -3.60
C LEU A 90 14.36 -2.46 -2.36
N THR A 91 13.06 -2.51 -2.10
CA THR A 91 12.41 -1.85 -0.97
C THR A 91 13.02 -2.35 0.34
N ASN A 92 13.20 -3.66 0.51
CA ASN A 92 13.81 -4.23 1.71
C ASN A 92 15.30 -3.84 1.87
N ALA A 93 16.05 -3.69 0.78
CA ALA A 93 17.45 -3.26 0.81
C ALA A 93 17.60 -1.80 1.24
N PHE A 94 16.66 -0.93 0.87
CA PHE A 94 16.66 0.49 1.23
C PHE A 94 15.82 0.82 2.48
N SER A 95 15.08 -0.15 3.02
CA SER A 95 14.53 -0.13 4.37
C SER A 95 15.63 -0.34 5.42
N THR A 96 16.70 0.47 5.36
CA THR A 96 17.65 0.60 6.46
C THR A 96 16.91 1.16 7.67
N LYS A 97 16.79 0.31 8.71
CA LYS A 97 16.34 0.65 10.07
C LYS A 97 16.73 2.09 10.44
N ALA A 98 15.73 2.95 10.61
CA ALA A 98 15.83 4.10 11.50
C ALA A 98 15.82 3.61 12.96
#